data_AF-A0A954RD16-F1
#
_entry.id   AF-A0A954RD16-F1
#
_cell.length_a   1.000
_cell.length_b   1.000
_cell.length_c   1.000
_cell.angle_alpha   90.00
_cell.angle_beta   90.00
_cell.angle_gamma   90.00
#
_symmetry.space_group_name_H-M   'P 1'
#
loop_
_entity.id
_entity.type
_entity.pdbx_description
1 polymer ?
#
loop_
_entity_poly.entity_id
_entity_poly.type
_entity_poly.pdbx_seq_one_letter_code
_entity_poly.pdbx_strand_id
1 'polypeptide(L)'
;MSELRRVHELTADRFPHEYLDVGLGAVGLFLNDPPKNAGYRCTPTNSLTIAGLGVDGIHIGSVTENNEIDPLAPIVITIPMAFESPNFIVGETLRDFLCLGCRNGYSNLANLHTHFDDTMDYYQRFDDSVFDDRVPGILDTLAAELSLEPWADVRRHFDELQSRFMSVLQMPANP
;
A
#
# COMPACT_ATOMS: atom_id res chain seq x y z
N MET A 1 0.06 -0.67 -13.30
CA MET A 1 -1.19 0.06 -13.00
C MET A 1 -2.42 -0.43 -13.76
N SER A 2 -2.32 -0.77 -15.05
CA SER A 2 -3.46 -1.28 -15.83
C SER A 2 -4.11 -2.52 -15.22
N GLU A 3 -3.31 -3.49 -14.74
CA GLU A 3 -3.81 -4.71 -14.11
C GLU A 3 -4.53 -4.42 -12.78
N LEU A 4 -3.95 -3.55 -11.92
CA LEU A 4 -4.56 -3.19 -10.64
C LEU A 4 -5.90 -2.46 -10.83
N ARG A 5 -6.01 -1.61 -11.85
CA ARG A 5 -7.28 -0.99 -12.24
C ARG A 5 -8.29 -2.05 -12.69
N ARG A 6 -7.88 -2.99 -13.55
CA ARG A 6 -8.76 -4.08 -14.01
C ARG A 6 -9.29 -4.88 -12.83
N VAL A 7 -8.46 -5.18 -11.82
CA VAL A 7 -8.92 -5.87 -10.60
C VAL A 7 -9.87 -4.98 -9.79
N HIS A 8 -9.59 -3.69 -9.66
CA HIS A 8 -10.50 -2.74 -9.02
C HIS A 8 -11.88 -2.72 -9.68
N GLU A 9 -11.95 -2.59 -11.01
CA GLU A 9 -13.21 -2.61 -11.78
C GLU A 9 -13.94 -3.95 -11.63
N LEU A 10 -13.22 -5.07 -11.79
CA LEU A 10 -13.77 -6.42 -11.64
C LEU A 10 -14.39 -6.64 -10.24
N THR A 11 -13.70 -6.19 -9.20
CA THR A 11 -14.17 -6.36 -7.81
C THR A 11 -15.28 -5.38 -7.47
N ALA A 12 -15.27 -4.16 -8.01
CA ALA A 12 -16.37 -3.21 -7.87
C ALA A 12 -17.67 -3.73 -8.51
N ASP A 13 -17.57 -4.35 -9.69
CA ASP A 13 -18.72 -4.95 -10.38
C ASP A 13 -19.25 -6.19 -9.64
N ARG A 14 -18.36 -7.03 -9.11
CA ARG A 14 -18.71 -8.27 -8.43
C ARG A 14 -19.25 -8.06 -7.01
N PHE A 15 -18.78 -7.01 -6.33
CA PHE A 15 -19.11 -6.69 -4.94
C PHE A 15 -19.57 -5.21 -4.82
N PRO A 16 -20.72 -4.85 -5.43
CA PRO A 16 -21.18 -3.47 -5.46
C PRO A 16 -21.58 -2.96 -4.07
N HIS A 17 -21.45 -1.65 -3.87
CA HIS A 17 -21.81 -0.99 -2.61
C HIS A 17 -22.17 0.49 -2.86
N GLU A 18 -22.97 1.07 -1.96
CA GLU A 18 -23.46 2.45 -2.11
C GLU A 18 -22.47 3.51 -1.64
N TYR A 19 -21.44 3.11 -0.89
CA TYR A 19 -20.41 4.01 -0.37
C TYR A 19 -19.15 4.00 -1.25
N LEU A 20 -18.22 4.93 -0.98
CA LEU A 20 -17.01 5.15 -1.79
C LEU A 20 -15.97 4.02 -1.68
N ASP A 21 -16.17 3.06 -0.79
CA ASP A 21 -15.32 1.90 -0.53
C ASP A 21 -15.69 0.70 -1.46
N VAL A 22 -15.68 0.93 -2.77
CA VAL A 22 -15.89 -0.12 -3.78
C VAL A 22 -14.57 -0.67 -4.32
N GLY A 23 -14.62 -1.91 -4.82
CA GLY A 23 -13.46 -2.62 -5.36
C GLY A 23 -12.30 -2.65 -4.36
N LEU A 24 -11.11 -2.24 -4.80
CA LEU A 24 -9.94 -2.19 -3.92
C LEU A 24 -10.04 -1.17 -2.76
N GLY A 25 -10.98 -0.21 -2.83
CA GLY A 25 -11.24 0.72 -1.72
C GLY A 25 -11.74 0.00 -0.47
N ALA A 26 -12.55 -1.06 -0.64
CA ALA A 26 -13.05 -1.89 0.47
C ALA A 26 -11.94 -2.59 1.28
N VAL A 27 -10.77 -2.79 0.66
CA VAL A 27 -9.60 -3.41 1.30
C VAL A 27 -8.53 -2.39 1.66
N GLY A 28 -8.86 -1.09 1.65
CA GLY A 28 -7.96 -0.03 2.07
C GLY A 28 -7.02 0.52 0.99
N LEU A 29 -7.30 0.28 -0.30
CA LEU A 29 -6.53 0.86 -1.41
C LEU A 29 -7.41 1.73 -2.32
N PHE A 30 -7.35 3.04 -2.09
CA PHE A 30 -8.01 4.04 -2.93
C PHE A 30 -7.05 4.47 -4.02
N LEU A 31 -7.21 3.91 -5.22
CA LEU A 31 -6.30 4.17 -6.35
C LEU A 31 -6.29 5.66 -6.73
N ASN A 32 -5.10 6.20 -6.95
CA ASN A 32 -4.89 7.56 -7.43
C ASN A 32 -4.57 7.53 -8.93
N ASP A 33 -5.45 8.11 -9.73
CA ASP A 33 -5.34 8.09 -11.18
C ASP A 33 -5.76 9.43 -11.82
N PRO A 34 -4.87 10.11 -12.56
CA PRO A 34 -3.48 9.72 -12.82
C PRO A 34 -2.60 9.80 -11.55
N PRO A 35 -1.60 8.92 -11.42
CA PRO A 35 -0.63 8.97 -10.33
C PRO A 35 0.11 10.31 -10.30
N LYS A 36 0.28 10.86 -9.09
CA LYS A 36 0.96 12.14 -8.88
C LYS A 36 1.58 12.19 -7.49
N ASN A 37 2.74 12.81 -7.33
CA ASN A 37 3.30 13.08 -6.01
C ASN A 37 2.29 13.84 -5.13
N ALA A 38 2.06 13.38 -3.89
CA ALA A 38 1.09 13.99 -2.97
C ALA A 38 1.50 15.40 -2.50
N GLY A 39 2.79 15.74 -2.55
CA GLY A 39 3.29 17.08 -2.28
C GLY A 39 3.33 17.48 -0.80
N TYR A 40 3.20 16.54 0.13
CA TYR A 40 3.44 16.83 1.54
C TYR A 40 4.94 17.08 1.75
N ARG A 41 5.29 17.87 2.78
CA ARG A 41 6.70 18.16 3.12
C ARG A 41 7.51 16.89 3.42
N CYS A 42 6.83 15.81 3.81
CA CYS A 42 7.41 14.51 4.10
C CYS A 42 7.26 13.49 2.96
N THR A 43 6.61 13.83 1.85
CA THR A 43 6.51 12.95 0.68
C THR A 43 7.84 12.99 -0.10
N PRO A 44 8.49 11.84 -0.38
CA PRO A 44 9.69 11.81 -1.21
C PRO A 44 9.44 12.44 -2.59
N THR A 45 10.33 13.31 -3.07
CA THR A 45 10.20 14.00 -4.37
C THR A 45 10.33 13.06 -5.56
N ASN A 46 11.08 11.98 -5.40
CA ASN A 46 11.20 10.90 -6.37
C ASN A 46 10.13 9.81 -6.15
N SER A 47 8.88 10.21 -5.87
CA SER A 47 7.78 9.25 -5.75
C SER A 47 6.52 9.72 -6.46
N LEU A 48 5.77 8.77 -7.01
CA LEU A 48 4.43 8.99 -7.54
C LEU A 48 3.40 8.25 -6.71
N THR A 49 2.45 8.98 -6.12
CA THR A 49 1.37 8.38 -5.34
C THR A 49 0.43 7.61 -6.25
N ILE A 50 0.33 6.30 -6.00
CA ILE A 50 -0.51 5.35 -6.73
C ILE A 50 -1.80 5.01 -6.00
N ALA A 51 -1.83 5.17 -4.67
CA ALA A 51 -3.01 4.94 -3.87
C ALA A 51 -2.96 5.73 -2.55
N GLY A 52 -4.11 5.95 -1.93
CA GLY A 52 -4.25 6.35 -0.53
C GLY A 52 -4.87 5.24 0.30
N LEU A 53 -4.75 5.34 1.63
CA LEU A 53 -5.49 4.46 2.56
C LEU A 53 -6.86 5.04 2.97
N GLY A 54 -7.21 6.24 2.48
CA GLY A 54 -8.47 6.91 2.79
C GLY A 54 -8.49 7.66 4.14
N VAL A 55 -7.35 7.78 4.82
CA VAL A 55 -7.22 8.43 6.13
C VAL A 55 -6.01 9.37 6.16
N ASP A 56 -6.19 10.55 6.77
CA ASP A 56 -5.15 11.51 7.19
C ASP A 56 -4.02 11.80 6.18
N GLY A 57 -4.33 11.77 4.89
CA GLY A 57 -3.36 12.01 3.83
C GLY A 57 -2.30 10.90 3.70
N ILE A 58 -2.49 9.74 4.33
CA ILE A 58 -1.59 8.58 4.19
C ILE A 58 -1.67 8.07 2.76
N HIS A 59 -0.50 7.86 2.15
CA HIS A 59 -0.41 7.52 0.74
C HIS A 59 0.71 6.52 0.45
N ILE A 60 0.49 5.76 -0.62
CA ILE A 60 1.38 4.76 -1.17
C ILE A 60 1.97 5.30 -2.48
N GLY A 61 3.29 5.35 -2.57
CA GLY A 61 4.02 5.84 -3.73
C GLY A 61 4.97 4.80 -4.32
N SER A 62 5.15 4.85 -5.64
CA SER A 62 6.24 4.16 -6.35
C SER A 62 7.43 5.10 -6.44
N VAL A 63 8.62 4.64 -6.01
CA VAL A 63 9.86 5.44 -5.99
C VAL A 63 10.48 5.47 -7.38
N THR A 64 10.38 6.59 -8.09
CA THR A 64 10.76 6.73 -9.51
C THR A 64 11.39 8.07 -9.80
N GLU A 65 12.32 8.11 -10.76
CA GLU A 65 13.03 9.34 -11.16
C GLU A 65 12.37 10.07 -12.34
N ASN A 66 11.61 9.37 -13.19
CA ASN A 66 11.16 9.88 -14.50
C ASN A 66 9.69 10.31 -14.53
N ASN A 67 9.03 10.46 -13.37
CA ASN A 67 7.58 10.65 -13.31
C ASN A 67 6.78 9.57 -14.08
N GLU A 68 7.34 8.37 -14.16
CA GLU A 68 6.69 7.19 -14.73
C GLU A 68 6.68 6.09 -13.68
N ILE A 69 5.58 5.36 -13.58
CA ILE A 69 5.52 4.21 -12.67
C ILE A 69 6.38 3.09 -13.23
N ASP A 70 7.42 2.74 -12.47
CA ASP A 70 8.17 1.52 -12.68
C ASP A 70 7.56 0.42 -11.80
N PRO A 71 7.03 -0.67 -12.37
CA PRO A 71 6.51 -1.79 -11.58
C PRO A 71 7.58 -2.49 -10.73
N LEU A 72 8.86 -2.31 -11.05
CA LEU A 72 10.01 -2.86 -10.32
C LEU A 72 10.61 -1.88 -9.30
N ALA A 73 10.06 -0.67 -9.20
CA ALA A 73 10.50 0.29 -8.20
C ALA A 73 10.00 -0.06 -6.80
N PRO A 74 10.77 0.28 -5.75
CA PRO A 74 10.32 0.19 -4.37
C PRO A 74 9.02 0.96 -4.15
N ILE A 75 8.20 0.44 -3.25
CA ILE A 75 6.95 1.07 -2.83
C ILE A 75 7.16 1.65 -1.43
N VAL A 76 6.86 2.95 -1.31
CA VAL A 76 6.92 3.69 -0.05
C VAL A 76 5.51 3.99 0.44
N ILE A 77 5.25 3.79 1.73
CA ILE A 77 4.13 4.44 2.41
C ILE A 77 4.65 5.69 3.10
N THR A 78 3.94 6.80 2.91
CA THR A 78 4.17 8.04 3.64
C THR A 78 2.98 8.28 4.57
N ILE A 79 3.27 8.44 5.86
CA ILE A 79 2.34 8.74 6.94
C ILE A 79 2.65 10.15 7.46
N PRO A 80 1.94 11.20 7.00
CA PRO A 80 2.28 12.57 7.37
C PRO A 80 2.23 12.88 8.87
N MET A 81 1.40 12.12 9.62
CA MET A 81 1.25 12.26 11.07
C MET A 81 2.40 11.62 11.88
N ALA A 82 3.24 10.80 11.24
CA ALA A 82 4.42 10.21 11.85
C ALA A 82 5.61 11.17 11.76
N PHE A 83 5.52 12.31 12.44
CA PHE A 83 6.38 13.49 12.24
C PHE A 83 7.89 13.21 12.20
N GLU A 84 8.39 12.28 13.03
CA GLU A 84 9.82 11.97 13.12
C GLU A 84 10.31 10.95 12.08
N SER A 85 9.44 10.03 11.65
CA SER A 85 9.77 8.95 10.73
C SER A 85 8.57 8.63 9.84
N PRO A 86 8.26 9.51 8.86
CA PRO A 86 7.00 9.43 8.12
C PRO A 86 7.01 8.43 6.98
N ASN A 87 8.16 7.87 6.60
CA ASN A 87 8.29 7.03 5.42
C ASN A 87 8.75 5.62 5.80
N PHE A 88 8.08 4.62 5.22
CA PHE A 88 8.45 3.21 5.33
C PHE A 88 8.42 2.56 3.96
N ILE A 89 9.37 1.67 3.66
CA ILE A 89 9.33 0.87 2.43
C ILE A 89 8.44 -0.35 2.68
N VAL A 90 7.39 -0.50 1.89
CA VAL A 90 6.37 -1.57 2.05
C VAL A 90 6.34 -2.54 0.88
N GLY A 91 7.31 -2.44 -0.03
CA GLY A 91 7.59 -3.48 -1.02
C GLY A 91 8.81 -3.13 -1.85
N GLU A 92 9.54 -4.13 -2.32
CA GLU A 92 10.61 -3.90 -3.31
C GLU A 92 10.09 -3.65 -4.72
N THR A 93 8.84 -4.07 -4.98
CA THR A 93 8.10 -3.86 -6.23
C THR A 93 6.62 -3.66 -5.93
N LEU A 94 5.82 -3.25 -6.93
CA LEU A 94 4.36 -3.17 -6.76
C LEU A 94 3.77 -4.54 -6.38
N ARG A 95 4.24 -5.62 -7.01
CA ARG A 95 3.77 -6.97 -6.72
C ARG A 95 4.10 -7.37 -5.27
N ASP A 96 5.32 -7.09 -4.83
CA ASP A 96 5.78 -7.39 -3.47
C ASP A 96 4.93 -6.66 -2.41
N PHE A 97 4.62 -5.38 -2.63
CA PHE A 97 3.68 -4.65 -1.79
C PHE A 97 2.28 -5.28 -1.75
N LEU A 98 1.76 -5.73 -2.90
CA LEU A 98 0.46 -6.38 -2.93
C LEU A 98 0.47 -7.72 -2.19
N CYS A 99 1.60 -8.43 -2.15
CA CYS A 99 1.77 -9.63 -1.35
C CYS A 99 1.64 -9.36 0.17
N LEU A 100 2.08 -8.21 0.67
CA LEU A 100 1.91 -7.85 2.09
C LEU A 100 0.43 -7.83 2.50
N GLY A 101 -0.42 -7.19 1.69
CA GLY A 101 -1.84 -6.99 2.02
C GLY A 101 -2.81 -8.02 1.42
N CYS A 102 -2.35 -9.01 0.65
CA CYS A 102 -3.24 -9.89 -0.13
C CYS A 102 -4.15 -10.79 0.71
N ARG A 103 -3.92 -10.88 2.04
CA ARG A 103 -4.77 -11.66 2.97
C ARG A 103 -5.62 -10.82 3.92
N ASN A 104 -5.11 -9.67 4.32
CA ASN A 104 -5.71 -8.87 5.40
C ASN A 104 -6.09 -7.45 4.95
N GLY A 105 -5.83 -7.08 3.70
CA GLY A 105 -6.01 -5.71 3.21
C GLY A 105 -4.90 -4.76 3.68
N TYR A 106 -5.08 -3.46 3.46
CA TYR A 106 -3.98 -2.48 3.52
C TYR A 106 -4.21 -1.38 4.56
N SER A 107 -5.41 -1.27 5.12
CA SER A 107 -5.78 -0.20 6.06
C SER A 107 -4.92 -0.20 7.33
N ASN A 108 -4.49 -1.37 7.82
CA ASN A 108 -3.71 -1.46 9.06
C ASN A 108 -2.30 -0.86 8.92
N LEU A 109 -1.80 -0.64 7.70
CA LEU A 109 -0.53 0.07 7.47
C LEU A 109 -0.55 1.51 8.01
N ALA A 110 -1.72 2.12 8.21
CA ALA A 110 -1.85 3.43 8.87
C ALA A 110 -1.25 3.44 10.29
N ASN A 111 -1.22 2.27 10.95
CA ASN A 111 -0.77 2.11 12.32
C ASN A 111 0.73 1.86 12.48
N LEU A 112 1.50 1.79 11.38
CA LEU A 112 2.95 1.53 11.43
C LEU A 112 3.72 2.44 12.40
N HIS A 113 3.29 3.70 12.53
CA HIS A 113 3.98 4.69 13.36
C HIS A 113 3.61 4.68 14.84
N THR A 114 2.44 4.12 15.20
CA THR A 114 1.92 4.12 16.58
C THR A 114 1.90 2.73 17.20
N HIS A 115 1.71 1.69 16.39
CA HIS A 115 1.55 0.29 16.80
C HIS A 115 2.34 -0.63 15.86
N PHE A 116 3.65 -0.38 15.75
CA PHE A 116 4.52 -1.07 14.78
C PHE A 116 4.49 -2.59 14.93
N ASP A 117 4.77 -3.11 16.12
CA ASP A 117 4.85 -4.55 16.35
C ASP A 117 3.49 -5.23 16.14
N ASP A 118 2.39 -4.63 16.59
CA ASP A 118 1.04 -5.14 16.34
C ASP A 118 0.69 -5.15 14.85
N THR A 119 1.16 -4.15 14.08
CA THR A 119 0.96 -4.09 12.63
C THR A 119 1.72 -5.21 11.92
N MET A 120 2.97 -5.49 12.33
CA MET A 120 3.74 -6.61 11.78
C MET A 120 3.10 -7.96 12.11
N ASP A 121 2.66 -8.14 13.36
CA ASP A 121 1.97 -9.36 13.81
C ASP A 121 0.65 -9.57 13.06
N TYR A 122 -0.10 -8.51 12.80
CA TYR A 122 -1.32 -8.54 12.01
C TYR A 122 -1.06 -9.10 10.61
N TYR A 123 -0.04 -8.61 9.92
CA TYR A 123 0.29 -9.08 8.57
C TYR A 123 0.95 -10.46 8.54
N GLN A 124 1.63 -10.87 9.62
CA GLN A 124 2.23 -12.20 9.73
C GLN A 124 1.17 -13.30 9.87
N ARG A 125 0.02 -12.98 10.47
CA ARG A 125 -1.08 -13.91 10.74
C ARG A 125 -2.19 -13.73 9.71
N PHE A 126 -3.04 -14.75 9.61
CA PHE A 126 -4.33 -14.60 8.94
C PHE A 126 -5.34 -14.17 9.99
N ASP A 127 -6.01 -13.04 9.77
CA ASP A 127 -7.09 -12.56 10.62
C ASP A 127 -8.42 -12.79 9.90
N ASP A 128 -9.19 -13.75 10.40
CA ASP A 128 -10.51 -14.10 9.92
C ASP A 128 -11.62 -13.21 10.51
N SER A 129 -11.28 -12.25 11.38
CA SER A 129 -12.24 -11.26 11.90
C SER A 129 -12.50 -10.15 10.88
N VAL A 130 -13.34 -10.48 9.91
CA VAL A 130 -13.70 -9.55 8.84
C VAL A 130 -14.97 -8.80 9.20
N PHE A 131 -14.88 -7.46 9.24
CA PHE A 131 -16.03 -6.58 9.52
C PHE A 131 -16.94 -6.37 8.30
N ASP A 132 -16.48 -6.73 7.11
CA ASP A 132 -17.17 -6.56 5.84
C ASP A 132 -17.11 -7.84 4.99
N ASP A 133 -18.27 -8.49 4.83
CA ASP A 133 -18.41 -9.78 4.14
C ASP A 133 -17.90 -9.78 2.68
N ARG A 134 -17.66 -8.61 2.07
CA ARG A 134 -17.10 -8.48 0.71
C ARG A 134 -15.59 -8.70 0.68
N VAL A 135 -14.89 -8.31 1.74
CA VAL A 135 -13.42 -8.28 1.81
C VAL A 135 -12.75 -9.61 1.44
N PRO A 136 -13.22 -10.79 1.92
CA PRO A 136 -12.57 -12.05 1.58
C PRO A 136 -12.63 -12.32 0.07
N GLY A 137 -13.80 -12.08 -0.55
CA GLY A 137 -13.98 -12.27 -1.98
C GLY A 137 -13.17 -11.29 -2.84
N ILE A 138 -12.98 -10.05 -2.36
CA ILE A 138 -12.14 -9.05 -3.03
C ILE A 138 -10.67 -9.44 -2.94
N LEU A 139 -10.19 -9.83 -1.76
CA LEU A 139 -8.81 -10.26 -1.54
C LEU A 139 -8.47 -11.55 -2.29
N ASP A 140 -9.38 -12.54 -2.30
CA ASP A 140 -9.25 -13.76 -3.11
C ASP A 140 -9.15 -13.43 -4.60
N THR A 141 -9.98 -12.49 -5.09
CA THR A 141 -9.94 -12.06 -6.50
C THR A 141 -8.62 -11.36 -6.81
N LEU A 142 -8.14 -10.48 -5.93
CA LEU A 142 -6.84 -9.80 -6.07
C LEU A 142 -5.68 -10.80 -6.11
N ALA A 143 -5.65 -11.73 -5.15
CA ALA A 143 -4.59 -12.73 -5.05
C ALA A 143 -4.59 -13.68 -6.26
N ALA A 144 -5.77 -14.12 -6.72
CA ALA A 144 -5.89 -15.00 -7.87
C ALA A 144 -5.49 -14.30 -9.19
N GLU A 145 -6.03 -13.12 -9.48
CA GLU A 145 -5.77 -12.41 -10.75
C GLU A 145 -4.30 -12.00 -10.89
N LEU A 146 -3.62 -11.70 -9.78
CA LEU A 146 -2.22 -11.26 -9.80
C LEU A 146 -1.23 -12.34 -9.32
N SER A 147 -1.72 -13.55 -9.05
CA SER A 147 -0.92 -14.69 -8.54
C SER A 147 -0.07 -14.30 -7.33
N LEU A 148 -0.70 -13.70 -6.33
CA LEU A 148 -0.03 -13.21 -5.12
C LEU A 148 0.04 -14.31 -4.08
N GLU A 149 1.16 -14.35 -3.38
CA GLU A 149 1.36 -15.15 -2.17
C GLU A 149 1.81 -14.20 -1.07
N PRO A 150 1.34 -14.35 0.18
CA PRO A 150 1.77 -13.46 1.25
C PRO A 150 3.28 -13.57 1.49
N TRP A 151 3.83 -12.57 2.16
CA TRP A 151 5.17 -12.70 2.72
C TRP A 151 5.24 -13.84 3.74
N ALA A 152 6.29 -14.65 3.67
CA ALA A 152 6.49 -15.78 4.58
C ALA A 152 6.91 -15.30 5.98
N ASP A 153 7.84 -14.36 6.04
CA ASP A 153 8.34 -13.73 7.27
C ASP A 153 8.24 -12.21 7.12
N VAL A 154 7.15 -11.65 7.62
CA VAL A 154 6.77 -10.24 7.42
C VAL A 154 7.79 -9.33 8.06
N ARG A 155 8.17 -9.61 9.32
CA ARG A 155 9.07 -8.76 10.08
C ARG A 155 10.44 -8.71 9.43
N ARG A 156 10.99 -9.88 9.10
CA ARG A 156 12.30 -9.95 8.45
C ARG A 156 12.30 -9.25 7.10
N HIS A 157 11.31 -9.52 6.25
CA HIS A 157 11.24 -8.91 4.93
C HIS A 157 11.09 -7.38 5.02
N PHE A 158 10.26 -6.89 5.94
CA PHE A 158 10.12 -5.45 6.18
C PHE A 158 11.44 -4.78 6.62
N ASP A 159 12.18 -5.40 7.54
CA ASP A 159 13.48 -4.89 8.01
C ASP A 159 14.54 -4.89 6.87
N GLU A 160 14.51 -5.91 6.01
CA GLU A 160 15.35 -5.99 4.80
C GLU A 160 15.00 -4.87 3.80
N LEU A 161 13.71 -4.58 3.59
CA LEU A 161 13.25 -3.48 2.75
C LEU A 161 13.74 -2.12 3.26
N GLN A 162 13.62 -1.87 4.58
CA GLN A 162 14.08 -0.60 5.15
C GLN A 162 15.59 -0.43 4.90
N SER A 163 16.36 -1.48 5.16
CA SER A 163 17.82 -1.48 5.04
C SER A 163 18.29 -1.26 3.60
N ARG A 164 17.56 -1.80 2.60
CA ARG A 164 17.94 -1.73 1.18
C ARG A 164 17.52 -0.44 0.50
N PHE A 165 16.36 0.10 0.84
CA PHE A 165 15.70 1.12 0.01
C PHE A 165 15.43 2.44 0.71
N MET A 166 15.52 2.56 2.03
CA MET A 166 15.27 3.86 2.69
C MET A 166 16.21 4.95 2.22
N SER A 167 17.47 4.63 1.93
CA SER A 167 18.46 5.60 1.45
C SER A 167 18.23 6.08 0.02
N VAL A 168 17.34 5.44 -0.75
CA VAL A 168 17.02 5.88 -2.13
C VAL A 168 15.94 6.97 -2.17
N LEU A 169 15.25 7.22 -1.05
CA LEU A 169 14.24 8.27 -0.96
C LEU A 169 14.89 9.64 -1.03
N GLN A 170 14.44 10.47 -1.97
CA GLN A 170 14.84 11.86 -2.08
C GLN A 170 13.80 12.71 -1.35
N MET A 171 14.19 13.34 -0.25
CA MET A 171 13.28 14.18 0.52
C MET A 171 13.23 15.60 -0.05
N PRO A 172 12.07 16.28 0.02
CA PRO A 172 12.00 17.70 -0.28
C PRO A 172 13.03 18.46 0.54
N ALA A 173 13.68 19.45 -0.06
CA ALA A 173 14.55 20.34 0.71
C ALA A 173 13.73 20.98 1.84
N ASN A 174 14.25 20.93 3.07
CA ASN A 174 13.66 21.69 4.17
C ASN A 174 13.66 23.17 3.76
N PRO A 175 12.49 23.86 3.77
CA PRO A 175 12.45 25.29 3.56
C PRO A 175 13.19 26.05 4.67
#